data_AF-A0AAN7TYF0-F1
#
_entry.id   AF-A0AAN7TYF0-F1
#
_cell.length_a   1.000
_cell.length_b   1.000
_cell.length_c   1.000
_cell.angle_alpha   90.00
_cell.angle_beta   90.00
_cell.angle_gamma   90.00
#
_symmetry.space_group_name_H-M   'P 1'
#
loop_
_entity.id
_entity.type
_entity.pdbx_description
1 polymer ?
#
loop_
_entity_poly.entity_id
_entity_poly.type
_entity_poly.pdbx_seq_one_letter_code
_entity_poly.pdbx_strand_id
1 'polypeptide(L)'
;MNRFNYLFIYLLLYILIIINDIRIIESLGGCEHLTPDLCLAAYPLCMSLILTSCCPGQISLCLEIDTVVKYLTNKERNLKACLRNLNTGALYELWGDMDPIPGFDIVPLPNATCLDLGCENKGLDCYLKPIVKCNSPFQSRCCSPNPTCTNFSNLVNLNNGVRGNPNCAFDCPTGFFCRLIDYKYSCLPSSCDLLKCPTGTECKKLKGLDVVNCFKVIEVDKNQGNIKNCSDIICPNGFTCGGPSPFSNYSCVPIVNSYILEFFDCSLCPVGWVCRKYGWTGFCVEFEQEPIKPGEPCIDGTCINRQFCNTTSNICEFEKCSETTCNTQMICYQYHPSSPRVCIGSEIVSQISFPFTLAEYNTIFDNINIYK
;
A
#
# COMPACT_ATOMS: atom_id res chain seq x y z
N MET A 1 -5.87 -82.41 -16.42
CA MET A 1 -5.61 -81.27 -17.33
C MET A 1 -6.47 -80.03 -17.10
N ASN A 2 -7.39 -79.98 -16.12
CA ASN A 2 -8.28 -78.80 -15.97
C ASN A 2 -7.81 -77.71 -14.99
N ARG A 3 -6.92 -77.98 -14.03
CA ARG A 3 -6.52 -76.97 -13.02
C ARG A 3 -5.52 -75.92 -13.53
N PHE A 4 -4.68 -76.26 -14.51
CA PHE A 4 -3.64 -75.35 -15.01
C PHE A 4 -4.22 -74.25 -15.92
N ASN A 5 -5.28 -74.56 -16.67
CA ASN A 5 -5.93 -73.59 -17.57
C ASN A 5 -6.65 -72.46 -16.82
N TYR A 6 -7.26 -72.75 -15.66
CA TYR A 6 -7.92 -71.70 -14.88
C TYR A 6 -6.94 -70.69 -14.28
N LEU A 7 -5.76 -71.15 -13.87
CA LEU A 7 -4.75 -70.27 -13.27
C LEU A 7 -4.17 -69.30 -14.31
N PHE A 8 -3.99 -69.78 -15.55
CA PHE A 8 -3.54 -68.93 -16.66
C PHE A 8 -4.59 -67.88 -17.06
N ILE A 9 -5.87 -68.25 -17.09
CA ILE A 9 -6.97 -67.32 -17.39
C ILE A 9 -7.09 -66.22 -16.31
N TYR A 10 -6.98 -66.57 -15.03
CA TYR A 10 -7.00 -65.59 -13.94
C TYR A 10 -5.81 -64.62 -14.01
N LEU A 11 -4.62 -65.11 -14.34
CA LEU A 11 -3.43 -64.26 -14.46
C LEU A 11 -3.56 -63.30 -15.65
N LEU A 12 -4.14 -63.75 -16.76
CA LEU A 12 -4.36 -62.91 -17.94
C LEU A 12 -5.44 -61.84 -17.69
N LEU A 13 -6.51 -62.18 -16.97
CA LEU A 13 -7.51 -61.20 -16.52
C LEU A 13 -6.92 -60.17 -15.55
N TYR A 14 -6.07 -60.60 -14.62
CA TYR A 14 -5.41 -59.67 -13.69
C TYR A 14 -4.47 -58.69 -14.41
N ILE A 15 -3.70 -59.18 -15.40
CA ILE A 15 -2.86 -58.32 -16.25
C ILE A 15 -3.69 -57.33 -17.06
N LEU A 16 -4.82 -57.77 -17.62
CA LEU A 16 -5.72 -56.87 -18.37
C LEU A 16 -6.37 -55.80 -17.48
N ILE A 17 -6.72 -56.13 -16.24
CA ILE A 17 -7.21 -55.14 -15.26
C ILE A 17 -6.12 -54.12 -14.95
N ILE A 18 -4.88 -54.55 -14.68
CA ILE A 18 -3.76 -53.63 -14.44
C ILE A 18 -3.47 -52.74 -15.65
N ILE A 19 -3.49 -53.29 -16.87
CA ILE A 19 -3.27 -52.48 -18.08
C ILE A 19 -4.40 -51.46 -18.29
N ASN A 20 -5.65 -51.83 -17.97
CA ASN A 20 -6.78 -50.93 -18.08
C ASN A 20 -6.76 -49.82 -17.01
N ASP A 21 -6.35 -50.15 -15.78
CA ASP A 21 -6.15 -49.17 -14.71
C ASP A 21 -5.01 -48.20 -15.05
N ILE A 22 -3.92 -48.67 -15.67
CA ILE A 22 -2.83 -47.79 -16.15
C ILE A 22 -3.32 -46.84 -17.26
N ARG A 23 -4.18 -47.30 -18.18
CA ARG A 23 -4.74 -46.44 -19.25
C ARG A 23 -5.77 -45.43 -18.75
N ILE A 24 -6.51 -45.73 -17.68
CA ILE A 24 -7.46 -44.78 -17.11
C ILE A 24 -6.73 -43.60 -16.44
N ILE A 25 -5.52 -43.81 -15.92
CA ILE A 25 -4.70 -42.74 -15.32
C ILE A 25 -4.22 -41.72 -16.36
N GLU A 26 -4.03 -42.09 -17.62
CA GLU A 26 -3.64 -41.15 -18.70
C GLU A 26 -4.77 -40.22 -19.16
N SER A 27 -6.02 -40.43 -18.70
CA SER A 27 -7.18 -39.67 -19.20
C SER A 27 -7.93 -38.83 -18.16
N LEU A 28 -7.51 -38.84 -16.89
CA LEU A 28 -8.34 -38.31 -15.78
C LEU A 28 -7.71 -37.24 -14.89
N GLY A 29 -6.62 -36.60 -15.31
CA GLY A 29 -6.22 -35.36 -14.67
C GLY A 29 -5.21 -34.61 -15.50
N GLY A 30 -5.65 -33.54 -16.16
CA GLY A 30 -4.71 -32.51 -16.61
C GLY A 30 -3.90 -32.00 -15.40
N CYS A 31 -2.71 -31.49 -15.67
CA CYS A 31 -1.76 -31.04 -14.65
C CYS A 31 -2.40 -30.08 -13.62
N GLU A 32 -3.45 -29.35 -14.00
CA GLU A 32 -4.22 -28.41 -13.16
C GLU A 32 -4.85 -29.03 -11.91
N HIS A 33 -5.02 -30.35 -11.86
CA HIS A 33 -5.58 -31.05 -10.70
C HIS A 33 -4.52 -31.54 -9.70
N LEU A 34 -3.23 -31.45 -10.05
CA LEU A 34 -2.15 -31.89 -9.18
C LEU A 34 -1.88 -30.86 -8.08
N THR A 35 -1.62 -31.37 -6.87
CA THR A 35 -1.08 -30.52 -5.80
C THR A 35 0.34 -30.07 -6.16
N PRO A 36 0.86 -28.98 -5.56
CA PRO A 36 2.20 -28.49 -5.87
C PRO A 36 3.31 -29.56 -5.77
N ASP A 37 3.24 -30.43 -4.76
CA ASP A 37 4.23 -31.51 -4.58
C ASP A 37 4.12 -32.59 -5.66
N LEU A 38 2.88 -32.97 -6.02
CA LEU A 38 2.64 -33.93 -7.11
C LEU A 38 3.02 -33.34 -8.46
N CYS A 39 2.87 -32.04 -8.64
CA CYS A 39 3.29 -31.32 -9.84
C CYS A 39 4.80 -31.46 -10.08
N LEU A 40 5.59 -31.27 -9.02
CA LEU A 40 7.05 -31.42 -9.08
C LEU A 40 7.46 -32.86 -9.40
N ALA A 41 6.75 -33.85 -8.85
CA ALA A 41 6.98 -35.26 -9.14
C ALA A 41 6.57 -35.68 -10.56
N ALA A 42 5.61 -34.95 -11.17
CA ALA A 42 5.12 -35.19 -12.52
C ALA A 42 5.98 -34.55 -13.63
N TYR A 43 7.13 -33.95 -13.28
CA TYR A 43 8.10 -33.47 -14.27
C TYR A 43 8.64 -34.65 -15.11
N PRO A 44 8.74 -34.54 -16.45
CA PRO A 44 8.65 -33.32 -17.26
C PRO A 44 7.28 -33.00 -17.85
N LEU A 45 6.24 -33.79 -17.58
CA LEU A 45 4.92 -33.59 -18.20
C LEU A 45 4.23 -32.35 -17.66
N CYS A 46 4.37 -32.11 -16.35
CA CYS A 46 3.81 -30.96 -15.67
C CYS A 46 4.90 -30.05 -15.10
N MET A 47 4.61 -28.75 -15.04
CA MET A 47 5.48 -27.75 -14.46
C MET A 47 4.66 -26.73 -13.67
N SER A 48 5.23 -26.28 -12.54
CA SER A 48 4.66 -25.22 -11.73
C SER A 48 4.94 -23.86 -12.37
N LEU A 49 3.89 -23.06 -12.55
CA LEU A 49 3.96 -21.66 -12.92
C LEU A 49 3.56 -20.79 -11.73
N ILE A 50 4.49 -19.94 -11.30
CA ILE A 50 4.26 -19.00 -10.19
C ILE A 50 3.76 -17.67 -10.77
N LEU A 51 2.57 -17.25 -10.31
CA LEU A 51 1.97 -15.97 -10.67
C LEU A 51 1.90 -15.05 -9.46
N THR A 52 2.21 -13.77 -9.69
CA THR A 52 2.12 -12.72 -8.68
C THR A 52 0.67 -12.31 -8.49
N SER A 53 0.20 -12.33 -7.25
CA SER A 53 -1.15 -11.85 -6.91
C SER A 53 -1.20 -10.33 -6.83
N CYS A 54 -2.38 -9.79 -7.07
CA CYS A 54 -2.74 -8.41 -6.79
C CYS A 54 -2.58 -8.00 -5.33
N CYS A 55 -2.71 -8.98 -4.45
CA CYS A 55 -2.64 -8.82 -3.01
C CYS A 55 -1.40 -9.56 -2.52
N PRO A 56 -0.89 -9.26 -1.31
CA PRO A 56 0.31 -9.92 -0.80
C PRO A 56 0.20 -11.44 -0.95
N GLY A 57 1.11 -12.03 -1.74
CA GLY A 57 1.12 -13.46 -2.02
C GLY A 57 1.41 -13.81 -3.48
N GLN A 58 1.56 -15.11 -3.71
CA GLN A 58 1.74 -15.72 -5.02
C GLN A 58 0.88 -16.98 -5.09
N ILE A 59 0.55 -17.42 -6.30
CA ILE A 59 -0.06 -18.73 -6.53
C ILE A 59 0.86 -19.56 -7.41
N SER A 60 0.94 -20.85 -7.12
CA SER A 60 1.57 -21.86 -7.97
C SER A 60 0.46 -22.62 -8.70
N LEU A 61 0.46 -22.54 -10.03
CA LEU A 61 -0.43 -23.31 -10.90
C LEU A 61 0.36 -24.47 -11.49
N CYS A 62 -0.12 -25.70 -11.35
CA CYS A 62 0.46 -26.83 -12.05
C CYS A 62 -0.16 -26.91 -13.45
N LEU A 63 0.66 -26.82 -14.49
CA LEU A 63 0.19 -26.79 -15.87
C LEU A 63 1.04 -27.73 -16.72
N GLU A 64 0.54 -28.10 -17.89
CA GLU A 64 1.33 -28.84 -18.88
C GLU A 64 2.58 -28.03 -19.25
N ILE A 65 3.72 -28.73 -19.40
CA ILE A 65 5.01 -28.07 -19.65
C ILE A 65 4.98 -27.18 -20.89
N ASP A 66 4.29 -27.58 -21.95
CA ASP A 66 4.17 -26.81 -23.20
C ASP A 66 3.43 -25.49 -22.97
N THR A 67 2.40 -25.49 -22.11
CA THR A 67 1.67 -24.27 -21.72
C THR A 67 2.57 -23.33 -20.93
N VAL A 68 3.35 -23.85 -19.98
CA VAL A 68 4.30 -23.05 -19.19
C VAL A 68 5.41 -22.47 -20.08
N VAL A 69 6.00 -23.28 -20.95
CA VAL A 69 7.05 -22.84 -21.89
C VAL A 69 6.51 -21.81 -22.87
N LYS A 70 5.31 -21.99 -23.41
CA LYS A 70 4.63 -21.01 -24.27
C LYS A 70 4.41 -19.68 -23.54
N TYR A 71 3.92 -19.72 -22.30
CA TYR A 71 3.74 -18.52 -21.48
C TYR A 71 5.08 -17.81 -21.21
N LEU A 72 6.12 -18.54 -20.80
CA LEU A 72 7.42 -17.97 -20.49
C LEU A 72 8.12 -17.39 -21.72
N THR A 73 7.95 -18.03 -22.88
CA THR A 73 8.53 -17.59 -24.16
C THR A 73 7.83 -16.35 -24.70
N ASN A 74 6.50 -16.26 -24.51
CA ASN A 74 5.69 -15.11 -24.91
C ASN A 74 5.55 -14.05 -23.81
N LYS A 75 6.34 -14.15 -22.73
CA LYS A 75 6.31 -13.20 -21.63
C LYS A 75 6.82 -11.84 -22.12
N GLU A 76 5.93 -10.85 -22.13
CA GLU A 76 6.25 -9.50 -22.54
C GLU A 76 6.74 -8.66 -21.34
N ARG A 77 7.37 -7.51 -21.66
CA ARG A 77 7.77 -6.52 -20.65
C ARG A 77 6.57 -5.79 -20.04
N ASN A 78 5.43 -5.78 -20.74
CA ASN A 78 4.23 -5.11 -20.31
C ASN A 78 3.18 -6.14 -19.89
N LEU A 79 2.47 -5.82 -18.82
CA LEU A 79 1.34 -6.61 -18.37
C LEU A 79 0.24 -6.61 -19.44
N LYS A 80 -0.24 -7.79 -19.84
CA LYS A 80 -1.25 -7.95 -20.91
C LYS A 80 -2.67 -8.04 -20.36
N ALA A 81 -2.86 -8.90 -19.37
CA ALA A 81 -4.16 -9.22 -18.80
C ALA A 81 -4.02 -9.61 -17.33
N CYS A 82 -5.14 -9.98 -16.72
CA CYS A 82 -5.18 -10.49 -15.37
C CYS A 82 -5.86 -11.86 -15.36
N LEU A 83 -5.42 -12.74 -14.49
CA LEU A 83 -6.04 -14.02 -14.27
C LEU A 83 -6.87 -13.94 -12.98
N ARG A 84 -8.17 -14.20 -13.05
CA ARG A 84 -9.09 -14.18 -11.92
C ARG A 84 -9.43 -15.60 -11.48
N ASN A 85 -9.18 -15.94 -10.23
CA ASN A 85 -9.67 -17.18 -9.65
C ASN A 85 -11.18 -17.08 -9.42
N LEU A 86 -11.96 -18.01 -9.97
CA LEU A 86 -13.42 -17.97 -9.93
C LEU A 86 -13.99 -18.26 -8.53
N ASN A 87 -13.27 -19.01 -7.70
CA ASN A 87 -13.71 -19.39 -6.37
C ASN A 87 -13.41 -18.29 -5.34
N THR A 88 -12.22 -17.70 -5.40
CA THR A 88 -11.76 -16.71 -4.41
C THR A 88 -11.95 -15.27 -4.87
N GLY A 89 -12.10 -15.04 -6.17
CA GLY A 89 -12.09 -13.70 -6.77
C GLY A 89 -10.71 -13.03 -6.79
N ALA A 90 -9.65 -13.73 -6.38
CA ALA A 90 -8.28 -13.21 -6.40
C ALA A 90 -7.82 -12.97 -7.84
N LEU A 91 -7.06 -11.89 -8.04
CA LEU A 91 -6.50 -11.50 -9.33
C LEU A 91 -4.99 -11.72 -9.33
N TYR A 92 -4.47 -12.21 -10.44
CA TYR A 92 -3.05 -12.47 -10.66
C TYR A 92 -2.60 -11.81 -11.95
N GLU A 93 -1.33 -11.41 -11.99
CA GLU A 93 -0.74 -10.77 -13.14
C GLU A 93 -0.45 -11.77 -14.27
N LEU A 94 -0.93 -11.46 -15.48
CA LEU A 94 -0.64 -12.24 -16.67
C LEU A 94 0.19 -11.41 -17.66
N TRP A 95 1.47 -11.79 -17.78
CA TRP A 95 2.47 -11.07 -18.58
C TRP A 95 2.62 -11.59 -20.01
N GLY A 96 1.84 -12.60 -20.40
CA GLY A 96 1.90 -13.26 -21.69
C GLY A 96 0.57 -13.93 -22.03
N ASP A 97 0.43 -14.43 -23.24
CA ASP A 97 -0.76 -15.17 -23.64
C ASP A 97 -0.78 -16.55 -22.97
N MET A 98 -1.96 -17.00 -22.57
CA MET A 98 -2.16 -18.25 -21.83
C MET A 98 -3.44 -18.91 -22.30
N ASP A 99 -3.41 -20.24 -22.40
CA ASP A 99 -4.60 -21.02 -22.73
C ASP A 99 -5.56 -21.06 -21.52
N PRO A 100 -6.88 -21.27 -21.73
CA PRO A 100 -7.85 -21.26 -20.63
C PRO A 100 -7.52 -22.30 -19.56
N ILE A 101 -7.49 -21.87 -18.28
CA ILE A 101 -7.21 -22.74 -17.14
C ILE A 101 -8.52 -23.01 -16.38
N PRO A 102 -8.90 -24.27 -16.12
CA PRO A 102 -10.08 -24.61 -15.32
C PRO A 102 -10.08 -23.91 -13.95
N GLY A 103 -11.19 -23.27 -13.59
CA GLY A 103 -11.33 -22.51 -12.34
C GLY A 103 -10.76 -21.09 -12.37
N PHE A 104 -10.21 -20.65 -13.50
CA PHE A 104 -9.73 -19.29 -13.70
C PHE A 104 -10.36 -18.65 -14.93
N ASP A 105 -10.37 -17.32 -14.95
CA ASP A 105 -10.88 -16.51 -16.04
C ASP A 105 -9.88 -15.40 -16.38
N ILE A 106 -9.63 -15.19 -17.68
CA ILE A 106 -8.69 -14.16 -18.14
C ILE A 106 -9.49 -12.87 -18.35
N VAL A 107 -9.23 -11.89 -17.48
CA VAL A 107 -9.90 -10.59 -17.52
C VAL A 107 -8.96 -9.51 -18.09
N PRO A 108 -9.47 -8.59 -18.93
CA PRO A 108 -8.66 -7.51 -19.46
C PRO A 108 -8.26 -6.55 -18.34
N LEU A 109 -7.20 -5.76 -18.57
CA LEU A 109 -6.78 -4.73 -17.64
C LEU A 109 -7.91 -3.69 -17.46
N PRO A 110 -8.17 -3.24 -16.21
CA PRO A 110 -9.13 -2.18 -15.96
C PRO A 110 -8.61 -0.88 -16.58
N ASN A 111 -9.23 -0.47 -17.70
CA ASN A 111 -8.86 0.75 -18.43
C ASN A 111 -9.98 1.78 -18.48
N ALA A 112 -11.14 1.47 -17.88
CA ALA A 112 -12.23 2.43 -17.77
C ALA A 112 -11.84 3.54 -16.79
N THR A 113 -12.10 4.78 -17.18
CA THR A 113 -11.96 5.96 -16.31
C THR A 113 -13.33 6.49 -15.89
N CYS A 114 -13.35 7.35 -14.87
CA CYS A 114 -14.57 8.07 -14.50
C CYS A 114 -15.16 8.89 -15.65
N LEU A 115 -14.31 9.40 -16.53
CA LEU A 115 -14.71 10.16 -17.71
C LEU A 115 -15.49 9.28 -18.68
N ASP A 116 -15.00 8.06 -18.93
CA ASP A 116 -15.63 7.09 -19.84
C ASP A 116 -17.03 6.68 -19.36
N LEU A 117 -17.26 6.64 -18.04
CA LEU A 117 -18.57 6.30 -17.47
C LEU A 117 -19.58 7.45 -17.52
N GLY A 118 -19.11 8.70 -17.70
CA GLY A 118 -19.95 9.89 -17.73
C GLY A 118 -20.83 10.06 -16.49
N CYS A 119 -20.31 9.75 -15.31
CA CYS A 119 -21.10 9.77 -14.06
C CYS A 119 -21.69 11.16 -13.77
N GLU A 120 -20.91 12.23 -14.01
CA GLU A 120 -21.34 13.61 -13.79
C GLU A 120 -22.54 13.99 -14.68
N ASN A 121 -22.54 13.56 -15.94
CA ASN A 121 -23.66 13.78 -16.87
C ASN A 121 -24.95 13.07 -16.42
N LYS A 122 -24.82 12.05 -15.57
CA LYS A 122 -25.94 11.31 -14.96
C LYS A 122 -26.32 11.86 -13.58
N GLY A 123 -25.68 12.93 -13.12
CA GLY A 123 -25.88 13.47 -11.77
C GLY A 123 -25.39 12.52 -10.66
N LEU A 124 -24.39 11.69 -10.95
CA LEU A 124 -23.80 10.72 -10.02
C LEU A 124 -22.32 11.05 -9.76
N ASP A 125 -21.83 10.67 -8.60
CA ASP A 125 -20.42 10.76 -8.25
C ASP A 125 -19.66 9.55 -8.79
N CYS A 126 -18.48 9.78 -9.36
CA CYS A 126 -17.59 8.67 -9.67
C CYS A 126 -16.85 8.22 -8.40
N TYR A 127 -17.01 6.95 -8.06
CA TYR A 127 -16.32 6.30 -6.96
C TYR A 127 -15.44 5.18 -7.50
N LEU A 128 -14.15 5.23 -7.16
CA LEU A 128 -13.19 4.19 -7.49
C LEU A 128 -13.36 3.04 -6.49
N LYS A 129 -14.08 1.99 -6.90
CA LYS A 129 -14.32 0.84 -6.05
C LYS A 129 -13.12 -0.12 -6.15
N PRO A 130 -12.52 -0.53 -5.02
CA PRO A 130 -11.49 -1.56 -5.04
C PRO A 130 -12.08 -2.87 -5.59
N ILE A 131 -11.37 -3.49 -6.55
CA ILE A 131 -11.82 -4.74 -7.19
C ILE A 131 -11.72 -5.93 -6.23
N VAL A 132 -10.73 -5.89 -5.34
CA VAL A 132 -10.43 -6.94 -4.38
C VAL A 132 -10.34 -6.36 -2.96
N LYS A 133 -10.82 -7.14 -1.98
CA LYS A 133 -10.74 -6.82 -0.55
C LYS A 133 -9.33 -7.09 -0.04
N CYS A 134 -8.38 -6.22 -0.38
CA CYS A 134 -7.00 -6.37 0.05
C CYS A 134 -6.61 -5.24 0.97
N ASN A 135 -6.06 -5.59 2.13
CA ASN A 135 -5.66 -4.63 3.16
C ASN A 135 -4.54 -3.70 2.67
N SER A 136 -3.77 -4.14 1.66
CA SER A 136 -2.80 -3.33 0.92
C SER A 136 -2.73 -3.82 -0.53
N PRO A 137 -3.39 -3.17 -1.50
CA PRO A 137 -3.25 -3.54 -2.90
C PRO A 137 -1.83 -3.20 -3.38
N PHE A 138 -1.14 -4.16 -3.98
CA PHE A 138 0.14 -3.90 -4.65
C PHE A 138 -0.07 -2.98 -5.85
N GLN A 139 0.99 -2.31 -6.32
CA GLN A 139 1.01 -1.41 -7.49
C GLN A 139 0.72 -2.11 -8.85
N SER A 140 0.12 -3.29 -8.83
CA SER A 140 -0.23 -3.99 -10.07
C SER A 140 -1.41 -3.31 -10.75
N ARG A 141 -1.32 -3.17 -12.08
CA ARG A 141 -2.41 -2.61 -12.89
C ARG A 141 -3.67 -3.48 -12.84
N CYS A 142 -3.54 -4.77 -12.54
CA CYS A 142 -4.68 -5.67 -12.38
C CYS A 142 -5.60 -5.32 -11.20
N CYS A 143 -5.08 -4.59 -10.22
CA CYS A 143 -5.80 -4.23 -8.99
C CYS A 143 -6.15 -2.74 -8.97
N SER A 144 -5.93 -2.05 -10.10
CA SER A 144 -6.38 -0.67 -10.22
C SER A 144 -7.88 -0.62 -9.95
N PRO A 145 -8.35 0.27 -9.07
CA PRO A 145 -9.74 0.29 -8.68
C PRO A 145 -10.63 0.61 -9.89
N ASN A 146 -11.77 -0.06 -9.97
CA ASN A 146 -12.68 0.11 -11.10
C ASN A 146 -13.60 1.30 -10.81
N PRO A 147 -13.71 2.30 -11.70
CA PRO A 147 -14.66 3.38 -11.51
C PRO A 147 -16.09 2.83 -11.55
N THR A 148 -16.93 3.37 -10.67
CA THR A 148 -18.36 3.06 -10.60
C THR A 148 -19.11 4.35 -10.34
N CYS A 149 -20.23 4.56 -11.03
CA CYS A 149 -21.10 5.70 -10.73
C CYS A 149 -21.94 5.37 -9.51
N THR A 150 -21.85 6.20 -8.47
CA THR A 150 -22.58 6.02 -7.22
C THR A 150 -23.27 7.31 -6.82
N ASN A 151 -24.35 7.23 -6.05
CA ASN A 151 -25.04 8.41 -5.56
C ASN A 151 -24.52 8.80 -4.16
N PHE A 152 -23.21 9.01 -4.04
CA PHE A 152 -22.56 9.21 -2.74
C PHE A 152 -23.00 10.53 -2.10
N SER A 153 -23.23 11.56 -2.91
CA SER A 153 -23.83 12.83 -2.49
C SER A 153 -25.20 12.67 -1.84
N ASN A 154 -26.01 11.68 -2.25
CA ASN A 154 -27.27 11.38 -1.56
C ASN A 154 -27.09 10.52 -0.31
N LEU A 155 -26.06 9.67 -0.24
CA LEU A 155 -25.77 8.88 0.98
C LEU A 155 -25.28 9.75 2.14
N VAL A 156 -24.52 10.82 1.88
CA VAL A 156 -24.14 11.81 2.90
C VAL A 156 -25.35 12.68 3.31
N ASN A 157 -26.30 12.89 2.40
CA ASN A 157 -27.55 13.62 2.69
C ASN A 157 -28.67 12.73 3.27
N LEU A 158 -28.49 11.41 3.39
CA LEU A 158 -29.54 10.48 3.83
C LEU A 158 -29.60 10.21 5.33
N ASN A 159 -28.84 10.94 6.14
CA ASN A 159 -29.13 11.06 7.56
C ASN A 159 -29.32 12.52 7.93
N ASN A 160 -30.57 12.87 8.26
CA ASN A 160 -30.99 14.04 9.06
C ASN A 160 -30.25 14.08 10.40
N GLY A 161 -28.94 14.35 10.36
CA GLY A 161 -28.04 14.26 11.51
C GLY A 161 -26.79 13.46 11.21
N VAL A 162 -25.99 13.86 10.21
CA VAL A 162 -24.54 13.74 10.36
C VAL A 162 -24.15 14.66 11.53
N ARG A 163 -24.43 14.19 12.75
CA ARG A 163 -23.74 14.62 13.95
C ARG A 163 -22.29 14.29 13.64
N GLY A 164 -21.47 15.33 13.45
CA GLY A 164 -20.03 15.17 13.61
C GLY A 164 -19.80 14.35 14.87
N ASN A 165 -18.85 13.39 14.81
CA ASN A 165 -18.43 12.52 15.90
C ASN A 165 -19.20 12.75 17.23
N PRO A 166 -20.03 11.80 17.71
CA PRO A 166 -20.98 11.98 18.82
C PRO A 166 -20.39 12.54 20.13
N ASN A 167 -19.07 12.66 20.23
CA ASN A 167 -18.36 13.22 21.36
C ASN A 167 -18.25 14.76 21.37
N CYS A 168 -18.56 15.47 20.29
CA CYS A 168 -18.48 16.94 20.28
C CYS A 168 -19.75 17.58 20.87
N ALA A 169 -19.82 17.72 22.19
CA ALA A 169 -20.98 18.26 22.92
C ALA A 169 -21.10 19.80 22.90
N PHE A 170 -20.31 20.50 22.08
CA PHE A 170 -20.25 21.96 22.09
C PHE A 170 -21.20 22.55 21.03
N ASP A 171 -22.10 23.44 21.45
CA ASP A 171 -22.98 24.18 20.55
C ASP A 171 -22.17 25.23 19.78
N CYS A 172 -21.99 24.99 18.49
CA CYS A 172 -21.32 25.93 17.59
C CYS A 172 -22.33 26.92 16.97
N PRO A 173 -21.90 28.16 16.67
CA PRO A 173 -22.73 29.12 15.95
C PRO A 173 -23.18 28.58 14.58
N THR A 174 -24.29 29.12 14.06
CA THR A 174 -24.80 28.77 12.73
C THR A 174 -23.71 28.90 11.66
N GLY A 175 -23.51 27.86 10.87
CA GLY A 175 -22.46 27.81 9.85
C GLY A 175 -21.10 27.31 10.37
N PHE A 176 -21.01 26.84 11.62
CA PHE A 176 -19.82 26.18 12.15
C PHE A 176 -20.13 24.74 12.57
N PHE A 177 -19.14 23.86 12.43
CA PHE A 177 -19.21 22.46 12.84
C PHE A 177 -18.23 22.19 13.98
N CYS A 178 -18.73 21.55 15.04
CA CYS A 178 -17.90 21.11 16.16
C CYS A 178 -16.98 19.97 15.72
N ARG A 179 -15.69 20.10 16.01
CA ARG A 179 -14.65 19.07 15.79
C ARG A 179 -13.72 19.01 17.00
N LEU A 180 -13.21 17.81 17.30
CA LEU A 180 -12.16 17.62 18.30
C LEU A 180 -10.81 17.86 17.62
N ILE A 181 -10.10 18.90 18.03
CA ILE A 181 -8.77 19.28 17.53
C ILE A 181 -7.88 19.45 18.76
N ASP A 182 -6.76 18.74 18.82
CA ASP A 182 -5.83 18.83 19.95
C ASP A 182 -6.51 18.56 21.32
N TYR A 183 -7.29 17.46 21.38
CA TYR A 183 -8.10 17.08 22.55
C TYR A 183 -9.08 18.17 23.06
N LYS A 184 -9.30 19.23 22.28
CA LYS A 184 -10.19 20.33 22.59
C LYS A 184 -11.29 20.46 21.53
N TYR A 185 -12.52 20.62 21.98
CA TYR A 185 -13.64 20.89 21.10
C TYR A 185 -13.51 22.31 20.51
N SER A 186 -13.53 22.39 19.18
CA SER A 186 -13.37 23.62 18.41
C SER A 186 -14.44 23.72 17.32
N CYS A 187 -14.97 24.92 17.12
CA CYS A 187 -15.93 25.20 16.06
C CYS A 187 -15.21 25.64 14.79
N LEU A 188 -15.40 24.89 13.70
CA LEU A 188 -14.79 25.18 12.40
C LEU A 188 -15.84 25.67 11.40
N PRO A 189 -15.54 26.67 10.55
CA PRO A 189 -16.48 27.22 9.59
C PRO A 189 -16.84 26.21 8.48
N SER A 190 -18.09 26.20 8.05
CA SER A 190 -18.60 25.34 6.96
C SER A 190 -18.41 25.93 5.56
N SER A 191 -18.17 27.25 5.47
CA SER A 191 -18.07 27.97 4.21
C SER A 191 -17.01 29.07 4.26
N CYS A 192 -16.46 29.38 3.09
CA CYS A 192 -15.41 30.40 2.95
C CYS A 192 -15.89 31.82 3.24
N ASP A 193 -17.20 32.06 3.17
CA ASP A 193 -17.78 33.35 3.53
C ASP A 193 -17.66 33.64 5.04
N LEU A 194 -17.55 32.58 5.84
CA LEU A 194 -17.38 32.63 7.30
C LEU A 194 -15.90 32.67 7.73
N LEU A 195 -14.96 32.50 6.79
CA LEU A 195 -13.53 32.39 7.07
C LEU A 195 -12.74 33.41 6.26
N LYS A 196 -12.25 34.46 6.93
CA LYS A 196 -11.31 35.41 6.31
C LYS A 196 -9.90 34.84 6.33
N CYS A 197 -9.43 34.41 5.17
CA CYS A 197 -8.09 33.89 5.01
C CYS A 197 -7.03 35.01 4.95
N PRO A 198 -5.87 34.82 5.61
CA PRO A 198 -4.76 35.78 5.52
C PRO A 198 -4.20 35.85 4.09
N THR A 199 -3.56 36.97 3.76
CA THR A 199 -2.93 37.19 2.45
C THR A 199 -1.96 36.06 2.10
N GLY A 200 -2.02 35.56 0.86
CA GLY A 200 -1.21 34.43 0.39
C GLY A 200 -1.80 33.05 0.73
N THR A 201 -3.00 33.01 1.30
CA THR A 201 -3.77 31.79 1.49
C THR A 201 -5.13 31.90 0.78
N GLU A 202 -5.65 30.77 0.35
CA GLU A 202 -6.95 30.62 -0.29
C GLU A 202 -7.82 29.71 0.57
N CYS A 203 -9.07 30.11 0.76
CA CYS A 203 -10.03 29.27 1.44
C CYS A 203 -10.41 28.08 0.56
N LYS A 204 -10.27 26.86 1.08
CA LYS A 204 -10.74 25.64 0.38
C LYS A 204 -11.57 24.78 1.29
N LYS A 205 -12.54 24.10 0.69
CA LYS A 205 -13.32 23.05 1.34
C LYS A 205 -12.44 21.82 1.58
N LEU A 206 -12.45 21.32 2.80
CA LEU A 206 -11.89 20.03 3.16
C LEU A 206 -12.90 18.94 2.79
N LYS A 207 -12.68 18.26 1.67
CA LYS A 207 -13.53 17.16 1.21
C LYS A 207 -13.65 16.10 2.31
N GLY A 208 -14.87 15.70 2.64
CA GLY A 208 -15.17 14.67 3.64
C GLY A 208 -15.27 15.16 5.09
N LEU A 209 -15.03 16.45 5.36
CA LEU A 209 -15.15 17.02 6.71
C LEU A 209 -16.21 18.14 6.83
N ASP A 210 -16.80 18.56 5.71
CA ASP A 210 -17.77 19.65 5.59
C ASP A 210 -17.34 20.99 6.20
N VAL A 211 -16.03 21.19 6.37
CA VAL A 211 -15.44 22.42 6.89
C VAL A 211 -14.54 23.06 5.85
N VAL A 212 -14.27 24.36 6.02
CA VAL A 212 -13.28 25.07 5.21
C VAL A 212 -12.06 25.45 6.04
N ASN A 213 -10.91 25.56 5.39
CA ASN A 213 -9.71 26.10 6.01
C ASN A 213 -8.92 26.94 4.99
N CYS A 214 -7.99 27.76 5.49
CA CYS A 214 -7.10 28.56 4.68
C CYS A 214 -5.86 27.75 4.33
N PHE A 215 -5.63 27.54 3.04
CA PHE A 215 -4.46 26.84 2.53
C PHE A 215 -3.55 27.84 1.85
N LYS A 216 -2.25 27.73 2.08
CA LYS A 216 -1.29 28.55 1.34
C LYS A 216 -1.41 28.26 -0.15
N VAL A 217 -1.55 29.31 -0.94
CA VAL A 217 -1.47 29.20 -2.40
C VAL A 217 0.01 29.05 -2.70
N ILE A 218 0.43 27.81 -2.96
CA ILE A 218 1.73 27.58 -3.58
C ILE A 218 1.52 27.93 -5.04
N GLU A 219 1.87 29.16 -5.41
CA GLU A 219 2.03 29.53 -6.81
C GLU A 219 3.19 28.69 -7.35
N VAL A 220 2.87 27.48 -7.80
CA VAL A 220 3.78 26.72 -8.66
C VAL A 220 3.70 27.44 -9.99
N ASP A 221 4.60 28.39 -10.19
CA ASP A 221 4.76 29.06 -11.46
C ASP A 221 5.15 27.99 -12.49
N LYS A 222 4.16 27.47 -13.22
CA LYS A 222 4.33 26.38 -14.20
C LYS A 222 5.28 26.77 -15.34
N ASN A 223 5.68 28.03 -15.39
CA ASN A 223 6.61 28.59 -16.37
C ASN A 223 8.07 28.61 -15.89
N GLN A 224 8.36 28.34 -14.61
CA GLN A 224 9.73 28.31 -14.09
C GLN A 224 10.34 26.90 -14.18
N GLY A 225 10.58 26.43 -15.40
CA GLY A 225 11.28 25.17 -15.69
C GLY A 225 12.78 25.14 -15.32
N ASN A 226 13.24 25.98 -14.39
CA ASN A 226 14.67 26.15 -14.09
C ASN A 226 14.98 26.49 -12.62
N ILE A 227 14.11 26.17 -11.66
CA ILE A 227 14.47 26.32 -10.24
C ILE A 227 15.44 25.18 -9.87
N LYS A 228 16.74 25.49 -9.89
CA LYS A 228 17.81 24.54 -9.54
C LYS A 228 18.23 24.62 -8.07
N ASN A 229 17.92 25.73 -7.39
CA ASN A 229 18.38 26.01 -6.04
C ASN A 229 17.28 26.66 -5.18
N CYS A 230 17.37 26.45 -3.88
CA CYS A 230 16.45 27.00 -2.88
C CYS A 230 16.41 28.53 -2.89
N SER A 231 17.54 29.17 -3.25
CA SER A 231 17.72 30.61 -3.28
C SER A 231 16.75 31.34 -4.21
N ASP A 232 16.25 30.64 -5.23
CA ASP A 232 15.35 31.20 -6.25
C ASP A 232 13.88 31.18 -5.79
N ILE A 233 13.58 30.52 -4.67
CA ILE A 233 12.24 30.38 -4.13
C ILE A 233 11.95 31.55 -3.18
N ILE A 234 11.02 32.41 -3.59
CA ILE A 234 10.56 33.53 -2.78
C ILE A 234 9.60 32.99 -1.72
N CYS A 235 10.08 32.92 -0.47
CA CYS A 235 9.26 32.55 0.67
C CYS A 235 8.57 33.79 1.29
N PRO A 236 7.38 33.63 1.90
CA PRO A 236 6.71 34.73 2.59
C PRO A 236 7.57 35.33 3.71
N ASN A 237 7.29 36.58 4.07
CA ASN A 237 7.95 37.23 5.21
C ASN A 237 7.90 36.33 6.47
N GLY A 238 9.06 36.14 7.11
CA GLY A 238 9.22 35.24 8.26
C GLY A 238 9.59 33.80 7.89
N PHE A 239 9.69 33.46 6.60
CA PHE A 239 10.10 32.14 6.11
C PHE A 239 11.31 32.25 5.18
N THR A 240 12.23 31.30 5.27
CA THR A 240 13.35 31.10 4.34
C THR A 240 13.12 29.82 3.57
N CYS A 241 13.67 29.73 2.36
CA CYS A 241 13.67 28.45 1.65
C CYS A 241 14.57 27.46 2.43
N GLY A 242 13.99 26.31 2.79
CA GLY A 242 14.63 25.16 3.39
C GLY A 242 14.84 24.06 2.35
N GLY A 243 15.83 23.20 2.62
CA GLY A 243 16.20 22.10 1.74
C GLY A 243 15.07 21.10 1.45
N PRO A 244 15.39 20.02 0.72
CA PRO A 244 14.42 18.99 0.37
C PRO A 244 13.65 18.49 1.58
N SER A 245 12.33 18.39 1.43
CA SER A 245 11.44 17.74 2.39
C SER A 245 10.92 16.44 1.78
N PRO A 246 10.30 15.54 2.56
CA PRO A 246 9.68 14.32 2.03
C PRO A 246 8.61 14.58 0.97
N PHE A 247 8.09 15.81 0.89
CA PHE A 247 6.95 16.18 0.06
C PHE A 247 7.31 17.10 -1.11
N SER A 248 8.50 17.71 -1.11
CA SER A 248 8.97 18.61 -2.17
C SER A 248 10.49 18.79 -2.17
N ASN A 249 11.06 19.11 -3.33
CA ASN A 249 12.50 19.38 -3.44
C ASN A 249 12.97 20.60 -2.63
N TYR A 250 12.05 21.49 -2.27
CA TYR A 250 12.29 22.67 -1.44
C TYR A 250 11.04 23.02 -0.65
N SER A 251 11.19 23.51 0.58
CA SER A 251 10.05 23.91 1.43
C SER A 251 10.34 25.24 2.11
N CYS A 252 9.39 26.17 2.12
CA CYS A 252 9.55 27.40 2.90
C CYS A 252 9.42 27.08 4.39
N VAL A 253 10.54 27.12 5.11
CA VAL A 253 10.62 26.92 6.56
C VAL A 253 10.70 28.27 7.27
N PRO A 254 10.24 28.42 8.52
CA PRO A 254 10.40 29.67 9.26
C PRO A 254 11.87 30.10 9.32
N ILE A 255 12.16 31.40 9.27
CA ILE A 255 13.52 31.93 9.43
C ILE A 255 14.02 31.53 10.83
N VAL A 256 15.25 31.00 10.92
CA VAL A 256 15.87 30.39 12.10
C VAL A 256 15.95 31.28 13.36
N ASN A 257 15.59 32.56 13.24
CA ASN A 257 15.47 33.49 14.36
C ASN A 257 14.02 33.68 14.86
N SER A 258 13.06 32.93 14.33
CA SER A 258 11.72 32.90 14.91
C SER A 258 11.78 32.08 16.20
N TYR A 259 11.39 32.70 17.32
CA TYR A 259 11.20 32.06 18.64
C TYR A 259 10.56 30.67 18.57
N ILE A 260 9.74 30.42 17.55
CA ILE A 260 9.02 29.19 17.29
C ILE A 260 9.95 27.97 17.05
N LEU A 261 11.13 28.14 16.45
CA LEU A 261 12.05 27.03 16.15
C LEU A 261 12.92 26.60 17.34
N GLU A 262 12.93 27.37 18.43
CA GLU A 262 13.71 27.02 19.62
C GLU A 262 13.01 25.97 20.50
N PHE A 263 11.70 25.78 20.35
CA PHE A 263 10.92 24.96 21.29
C PHE A 263 11.16 23.46 21.18
N PHE A 264 11.57 22.94 20.01
CA PHE A 264 11.92 21.54 19.92
C PHE A 264 13.35 21.31 20.45
N ASP A 265 13.43 20.66 21.61
CA ASP A 265 14.68 20.28 22.23
C ASP A 265 15.26 19.03 21.55
N CYS A 266 16.29 19.23 20.71
CA CYS A 266 17.00 18.14 20.06
C CYS A 266 17.72 17.21 21.04
N SER A 267 17.89 17.60 22.31
CA SER A 267 18.41 16.71 23.35
C SER A 267 17.48 15.52 23.64
N LEU A 268 16.20 15.64 23.26
CA LEU A 268 15.21 14.56 23.33
C LEU A 268 15.43 13.48 22.27
N CYS A 269 16.23 13.75 21.22
CA CYS A 269 16.52 12.75 20.20
C CYS A 269 17.41 11.63 20.77
N PRO A 270 17.19 10.36 20.34
CA PRO A 270 18.07 9.27 20.71
C PRO A 270 19.51 9.55 20.30
N VAL A 271 20.47 9.06 21.09
CA VAL A 271 21.89 9.35 20.89
C VAL A 271 22.34 8.87 19.51
N GLY A 272 22.92 9.79 18.74
CA GLY A 272 23.42 9.53 17.39
C GLY A 272 22.37 9.57 16.29
N TRP A 273 21.15 10.02 16.58
CA TRP A 273 20.13 10.31 15.57
C TRP A 273 20.24 11.76 15.10
N VAL A 274 19.76 12.03 13.88
CA VAL A 274 19.79 13.37 13.30
C VAL A 274 18.50 14.11 13.64
N CYS A 275 18.65 15.23 14.35
CA CYS A 275 17.53 16.11 14.71
C CYS A 275 17.22 17.09 13.57
N ARG A 276 15.95 17.16 13.16
CA ARG A 276 15.42 18.15 12.23
C ARG A 276 14.29 18.92 12.91
N LYS A 277 14.49 20.23 13.10
CA LYS A 277 13.48 21.13 13.69
C LYS A 277 12.50 21.61 12.63
N TYR A 278 11.21 21.63 12.93
CA TYR A 278 10.14 22.03 12.03
C TYR A 278 9.04 22.83 12.76
N GLY A 279 9.21 24.14 12.84
CA GLY A 279 8.31 25.01 13.61
C GLY A 279 8.39 24.69 15.11
N TRP A 280 7.22 24.48 15.73
CA TRP A 280 7.04 24.22 17.17
C TRP A 280 7.49 22.82 17.61
N THR A 281 7.87 21.99 16.64
CA THR A 281 8.08 20.57 16.80
C THR A 281 9.26 20.13 15.94
N GLY A 282 9.61 18.87 15.99
CA GLY A 282 10.75 18.33 15.27
C GLY A 282 10.64 16.82 15.16
N PHE A 283 11.55 16.27 14.37
CA PHE A 283 11.69 14.83 14.23
C PHE A 283 13.16 14.44 14.30
N CYS A 284 13.41 13.24 14.81
CA CYS A 284 14.72 12.63 14.88
C CYS A 284 14.74 11.44 13.94
N VAL A 285 15.72 11.35 13.05
CA VAL A 285 15.85 10.23 12.09
C VAL A 285 17.08 9.41 12.43
N GLU A 286 16.92 8.08 12.46
CA GLU A 286 18.00 7.14 12.76
C GLU A 286 19.14 7.12 11.72
N PHE A 287 18.83 7.47 10.46
CA PHE A 287 19.69 7.27 9.32
C PHE A 287 19.92 8.55 8.51
N GLU A 288 20.87 9.39 8.95
CA GLU A 288 21.36 10.52 8.14
C GLU A 288 22.79 10.94 8.54
N GLN A 289 23.67 9.99 8.88
CA GLN A 289 25.09 10.29 9.08
C GLN A 289 25.84 10.06 7.77
N GLU A 290 26.21 11.14 7.08
CA GLU A 290 27.15 11.07 5.96
C GLU A 290 28.60 10.99 6.47
N PRO A 291 29.46 10.14 5.87
CA PRO A 291 29.16 9.18 4.80
C PRO A 291 28.47 7.91 5.34
N ILE A 292 27.56 7.35 4.53
CA ILE A 292 26.91 6.06 4.81
C ILE A 292 28.00 4.99 4.90
N LYS A 293 28.16 4.39 6.08
CA LYS A 293 29.12 3.31 6.29
C LYS A 293 28.47 1.97 5.93
N PRO A 294 29.15 1.10 5.17
CA PRO A 294 28.68 -0.26 4.97
C PRO A 294 28.64 -1.00 6.31
N GLY A 295 27.55 -1.72 6.54
CA GLY A 295 27.29 -2.59 7.67
C GLY A 295 27.54 -4.06 7.31
N GLU A 296 26.74 -4.95 7.88
CA GLU A 296 26.91 -6.40 7.73
C GLU A 296 26.48 -6.90 6.34
N PRO A 297 27.14 -7.93 5.79
CA PRO A 297 26.68 -8.57 4.56
C PRO A 297 25.35 -9.30 4.79
N CYS A 298 24.46 -9.21 3.83
CA CYS A 298 23.17 -9.89 3.77
C CYS A 298 22.99 -10.53 2.39
N ILE A 299 21.96 -11.37 2.23
CA ILE A 299 21.71 -12.07 0.96
C ILE A 299 21.41 -11.09 -0.18
N ASP A 300 20.68 -10.01 0.11
CA ASP A 300 20.34 -8.97 -0.88
C ASP A 300 21.39 -7.84 -0.97
N GLY A 301 22.59 -8.06 -0.43
CA GLY A 301 23.70 -7.10 -0.47
C GLY A 301 24.18 -6.68 0.92
N THR A 302 24.98 -5.61 1.00
CA THR A 302 25.54 -5.13 2.26
C THR A 302 24.58 -4.15 2.92
N CYS A 303 24.18 -4.45 4.15
CA CYS A 303 23.35 -3.54 4.95
C CYS A 303 24.09 -2.24 5.23
N ILE A 304 23.37 -1.18 5.59
CA ILE A 304 23.97 0.06 6.11
C ILE A 304 24.27 -0.11 7.61
N ASN A 305 25.16 0.70 8.18
CA ASN A 305 25.66 0.58 9.57
C ASN A 305 24.61 0.64 10.71
N ARG A 306 23.34 0.94 10.42
CA ARG A 306 22.21 0.93 11.35
C ARG A 306 21.22 -0.20 11.09
N GLN A 307 21.43 -0.96 10.01
CA GLN A 307 20.66 -2.13 9.68
C GLN A 307 21.40 -3.39 10.09
N PHE A 308 20.65 -4.43 10.41
CA PHE A 308 21.13 -5.80 10.59
C PHE A 308 20.52 -6.68 9.51
N CYS A 309 21.22 -7.75 9.12
CA CYS A 309 20.65 -8.75 8.22
C CYS A 309 19.72 -9.67 9.02
N ASN A 310 18.41 -9.56 8.80
CA ASN A 310 17.47 -10.47 9.43
C ASN A 310 17.58 -11.85 8.73
N THR A 311 18.04 -12.85 9.45
CA THR A 311 18.27 -14.21 8.92
C THR A 311 16.99 -14.94 8.52
N THR A 312 15.83 -14.48 8.99
CA THR A 312 14.54 -15.09 8.64
C THR A 312 13.99 -14.51 7.34
N SER A 313 14.01 -13.18 7.19
CA SER A 313 13.54 -12.51 5.98
C SER A 313 14.61 -12.42 4.89
N ASN A 314 15.88 -12.61 5.25
CA ASN A 314 17.06 -12.44 4.40
C ASN A 314 17.21 -11.01 3.82
N ILE A 315 16.65 -10.02 4.53
CA ILE A 315 16.63 -8.61 4.12
C ILE A 315 17.32 -7.77 5.21
N CYS A 316 17.94 -6.66 4.81
CA CYS A 316 18.46 -5.68 5.74
C CYS A 316 17.34 -4.89 6.42
N GLU A 317 17.28 -4.99 7.75
CA GLU A 317 16.24 -4.39 8.58
C GLU A 317 16.86 -3.47 9.64
N PHE A 318 16.15 -2.42 9.99
CA PHE A 318 16.39 -1.63 11.19
C PHE A 318 15.71 -2.30 12.38
N GLU A 319 16.17 -1.97 13.59
CA GLU A 319 15.45 -2.34 14.79
C GLU A 319 14.01 -1.83 14.72
N LYS A 320 13.09 -2.58 15.34
CA LYS A 320 11.68 -2.19 15.39
C LYS A 320 11.46 -1.05 16.39
N CYS A 321 10.48 -0.20 16.14
CA CYS A 321 10.00 0.75 17.15
C CYS A 321 9.56 0.02 18.43
N SER A 322 10.06 0.50 19.56
CA SER A 322 9.67 0.10 20.92
C SER A 322 9.25 1.32 21.73
N GLU A 323 8.58 1.09 22.86
CA GLU A 323 8.21 2.16 23.81
C GLU A 323 9.41 2.95 24.34
N THR A 324 10.61 2.36 24.28
CA THR A 324 11.87 2.96 24.76
C THR A 324 12.71 3.56 23.63
N THR A 325 12.30 3.41 22.37
CA THR A 325 13.09 3.89 21.23
C THR A 325 13.19 5.41 21.23
N CYS A 326 12.08 6.09 21.51
CA CYS A 326 12.01 7.55 21.53
C CYS A 326 11.83 8.06 22.97
N ASN A 327 12.12 9.34 23.18
CA ASN A 327 11.75 10.01 24.42
C ASN A 327 10.23 9.92 24.63
N THR A 328 9.78 9.90 25.89
CA THR A 328 8.35 9.77 26.26
C THR A 328 7.45 10.89 25.71
N GLN A 329 8.03 12.01 25.28
CA GLN A 329 7.33 13.12 24.61
C GLN A 329 7.20 12.95 23.08
N MET A 330 7.73 11.86 22.54
CA MET A 330 7.81 11.59 21.11
C MET A 330 7.18 10.23 20.80
N ILE A 331 6.69 10.11 19.57
CA ILE A 331 6.14 8.85 19.06
C ILE A 331 7.19 8.25 18.13
N CYS A 332 7.54 6.99 18.37
CA CYS A 332 8.34 6.22 17.42
C CYS A 332 7.47 5.80 16.26
N TYR A 333 7.89 6.19 15.07
CA TYR A 333 7.25 5.81 13.82
C TYR A 333 8.23 5.03 12.95
N GLN A 334 7.78 3.91 12.41
CA GLN A 334 8.53 3.12 11.44
C GLN A 334 7.55 2.47 10.48
N TYR A 335 7.69 2.79 9.20
CA TYR A 335 6.77 2.32 8.17
C TYR A 335 6.95 0.83 7.85
N HIS A 336 8.20 0.38 7.77
CA HIS A 336 8.56 -1.00 7.44
C HIS A 336 9.88 -1.34 8.15
N PRO A 337 10.17 -2.60 8.51
CA PRO A 337 11.45 -2.97 9.10
C PRO A 337 12.68 -2.52 8.29
N SER A 338 12.58 -2.47 6.96
CA SER A 338 13.67 -1.94 6.11
C SER A 338 13.79 -0.41 6.07
N SER A 339 12.87 0.32 6.70
CA SER A 339 12.87 1.79 6.79
C SER A 339 13.44 2.26 8.14
N PRO A 340 14.16 3.39 8.17
CA PRO A 340 14.70 3.92 9.42
C PRO A 340 13.59 4.32 10.37
N ARG A 341 13.86 4.23 11.66
CA ARG A 341 12.96 4.74 12.69
C ARG A 341 12.99 6.26 12.72
N VAL A 342 11.84 6.85 12.98
CA VAL A 342 11.66 8.30 13.13
C VAL A 342 10.96 8.59 14.44
N CYS A 343 11.58 9.36 15.32
CA CYS A 343 10.91 9.91 16.50
C CYS A 343 10.27 11.22 16.08
N ILE A 344 8.98 11.38 16.26
CA ILE A 344 8.25 12.59 15.88
C ILE A 344 7.56 13.16 17.13
N GLY A 345 7.58 14.48 17.31
CA GLY A 345 6.75 15.13 18.34
C GLY A 345 5.27 14.80 18.13
N SER A 346 4.54 14.53 19.22
CA SER A 346 3.13 14.10 19.20
C SER A 346 2.20 15.04 18.41
N GLU A 347 2.55 16.31 18.30
CA GLU A 347 1.77 17.34 17.60
C GLU A 347 1.79 17.21 16.06
N ILE A 348 2.86 16.65 15.46
CA ILE A 348 3.04 16.54 14.00
C ILE A 348 2.05 15.52 13.39
N VAL A 349 1.72 14.45 14.12
CA VAL A 349 0.90 13.35 13.61
C VAL A 349 -0.49 13.83 13.16
N SER A 350 -1.01 14.89 13.78
CA SER A 350 -2.33 15.46 13.47
C SER A 350 -2.43 16.17 12.12
N GLN A 351 -1.30 16.52 11.48
CA GLN A 351 -1.26 17.31 10.24
C GLN A 351 -0.75 16.55 9.03
N ILE A 352 -0.12 15.40 9.22
CA ILE A 352 0.34 14.55 8.11
C ILE A 352 -0.79 13.56 7.76
N SER A 353 -1.62 13.91 6.76
CA SER A 353 -2.48 12.90 6.15
C SER A 353 -1.63 12.02 5.24
N PHE A 354 -1.19 10.87 5.75
CA PHE A 354 -0.62 9.86 4.89
C PHE A 354 -1.74 9.29 4.00
N PRO A 355 -1.47 8.99 2.72
CA PRO A 355 -2.43 8.28 1.91
C PRO A 355 -2.79 6.96 2.61
N PHE A 356 -4.08 6.64 2.71
CA PHE A 356 -4.61 5.42 3.34
C PHE A 356 -4.01 4.10 2.80
N THR A 357 -3.22 4.18 1.73
CA THR A 357 -2.43 3.09 1.15
C THR A 357 -1.16 2.76 1.94
N LEU A 358 -0.75 3.58 2.90
CA LEU A 358 0.40 3.36 3.78
C LEU A 358 -0.12 3.06 5.19
N ALA A 359 -0.51 1.80 5.42
CA ALA A 359 -0.92 1.38 6.75
C ALA A 359 0.25 1.53 7.73
N GLU A 360 -0.01 2.09 8.91
CA GLU A 360 0.92 2.05 10.04
C GLU A 360 1.32 0.60 10.33
N TYR A 361 2.63 0.32 10.40
CA TYR A 361 3.10 -0.92 11.01
C TYR A 361 2.87 -0.81 12.52
N ASN A 362 1.68 -1.21 12.95
CA ASN A 362 1.27 -1.18 14.34
C ASN A 362 1.68 -2.49 15.02
N THR A 363 2.56 -2.40 16.03
CA THR A 363 3.08 -3.53 16.82
C THR A 363 1.99 -4.30 17.57
N ILE A 364 0.78 -3.75 17.68
CA ILE A 364 -0.36 -4.39 18.36
C ILE A 364 -0.84 -5.66 17.65
N PHE A 365 -0.59 -5.82 16.34
CA PHE A 365 -1.08 -6.98 15.58
C PHE A 365 -0.21 -8.24 15.71
N ASP A 366 1.01 -8.16 16.27
CA ASP A 366 1.88 -9.33 16.47
C ASP A 366 1.55 -10.10 17.77
N ASN A 367 0.65 -9.60 18.64
CA ASN A 367 0.21 -10.30 19.86
C ASN A 367 -1.04 -11.19 19.69
N ILE A 368 -1.58 -11.32 18.47
CA ILE A 368 -2.69 -12.24 18.18
C ILE A 368 -2.14 -13.47 17.46
N ASN A 369 -1.34 -14.28 18.17
CA ASN A 369 -1.19 -15.73 17.95
C ASN A 369 -0.27 -16.36 19.01
N ILE A 370 -0.82 -16.58 20.21
CA ILE A 370 -0.42 -17.71 21.06
C ILE A 370 -1.72 -18.41 21.46
N TYR A 371 -2.18 -19.33 20.61
CA TYR A 371 -2.84 -20.59 20.98
C TYR A 371 -3.02 -21.40 19.69
N LYS A 372 -1.96 -22.09 19.28
CA LYS A 372 -2.01 -23.47 18.79
C LYS A 372 -0.62 -24.08 18.80
#